data_AF-A0A7L4PIW1-F1
#
_entry.id   AF-A0A7L4PIW1-F1
#
_cell.length_a   1.000
_cell.length_b   1.000
_cell.length_c   1.000
_cell.angle_alpha   90.00
_cell.angle_beta   90.00
_cell.angle_gamma   90.00
#
_symmetry.space_group_name_H-M   'P 1'
#
loop_
_entity.id
_entity.type
_entity.pdbx_description
1 polymer ?
#
loop_
_entity_poly.entity_id
_entity_poly.type
_entity_poly.pdbx_seq_one_letter_code
_entity_poly.pdbx_strand_id
1 'polypeptide(L)'
;MYLLGEALVGEEPEIAHIDLIIGDKKGPVGMAFANAISHMSAGHTPLLAVIRPNLPTKPSTLVVPKVTVQNLEQAAQVFGPAQTAVAKAVADTVEEGLIPKGKAEDLVIMVSVFVHPEAEDYSKIYRYNYGATKLAIQRAMEGFPSVDKVIYEKDRSTHPVMGFKISKLWDPPYLQVALDVPDLEVTKKVLENLPESDHLILEAGTPLIKRYGLDIVKKMREIRRDAFIVADLKTLDVGNLEARMAADATADALVVSGLAPTETIEKVITEARKTGICSVIDMLNVGDPKVLLGQLTIMPDVVELHRAIDVESKEMKHAWRDIKDIKALSDKILVAVAGGIIAENAKEAIKSGADILIVGRAITKAKDIEGISRRFLKLMKEEIDQFRVMTDF
;
A
#
# COMPACT_ATOMS: atom_id res chain seq x y z
N MET A 1 -21.37 -22.11 8.77
CA MET A 1 -21.16 -20.65 8.85
C MET A 1 -19.82 -20.38 9.48
N TYR A 2 -19.04 -19.51 8.85
CA TYR A 2 -17.76 -19.00 9.34
C TYR A 2 -17.62 -17.56 8.83
N LEU A 3 -17.71 -16.59 9.73
CA LEU A 3 -17.65 -15.17 9.41
C LEU A 3 -16.55 -14.52 10.26
N LEU A 4 -15.86 -13.55 9.68
CA LEU A 4 -14.81 -12.77 10.32
C LEU A 4 -15.22 -11.30 10.37
N GLY A 5 -14.94 -10.65 11.48
CA GLY A 5 -15.17 -9.22 11.65
C GLY A 5 -14.00 -8.57 12.35
N GLU A 6 -13.66 -7.37 11.92
CA GLU A 6 -12.65 -6.52 12.53
C GLU A 6 -13.20 -5.10 12.70
N ALA A 7 -12.86 -4.48 13.82
CA ALA A 7 -13.04 -3.04 14.01
C ALA A 7 -12.02 -2.45 15.00
N LEU A 8 -11.59 -1.24 14.68
CA LEU A 8 -10.78 -0.35 15.50
C LEU A 8 -11.61 0.89 15.87
N VAL A 9 -11.76 1.19 17.17
CA VAL A 9 -12.48 2.38 17.64
C VAL A 9 -11.73 3.03 18.80
N GLY A 10 -11.64 4.35 18.77
CA GLY A 10 -11.07 5.16 19.84
C GLY A 10 -9.62 5.55 19.59
N GLU A 11 -8.98 6.07 20.64
CA GLU A 11 -7.63 6.62 20.62
C GLU A 11 -6.82 6.00 21.75
N GLU A 12 -5.48 5.95 21.59
CA GLU A 12 -4.59 5.46 22.63
C GLU A 12 -4.69 6.32 23.91
N PRO A 13 -4.55 5.72 25.11
CA PRO A 13 -4.29 4.30 25.35
C PRO A 13 -5.58 3.45 25.41
N GLU A 14 -6.79 4.02 25.39
CA GLU A 14 -8.04 3.23 25.54
C GLU A 14 -8.53 2.55 24.26
N ILE A 15 -7.84 2.72 23.13
CA ILE A 15 -8.21 2.18 21.82
C ILE A 15 -8.66 0.71 21.89
N ALA A 16 -9.82 0.43 21.30
CA ALA A 16 -10.36 -0.91 21.20
C ALA A 16 -10.08 -1.47 19.79
N HIS A 17 -9.37 -2.60 19.75
CA HIS A 17 -9.18 -3.38 18.52
C HIS A 17 -9.81 -4.76 18.71
N ILE A 18 -10.92 -4.98 18.01
CA ILE A 18 -11.72 -6.21 18.08
C ILE A 18 -11.49 -7.04 16.82
N ASP A 19 -11.03 -8.27 16.99
CA ASP A 19 -11.15 -9.32 15.98
C ASP A 19 -12.17 -10.34 16.47
N LEU A 20 -13.10 -10.77 15.62
CA LEU A 20 -14.05 -11.80 15.99
C LEU A 20 -14.30 -12.82 14.90
N ILE A 21 -14.72 -14.00 15.36
CA ILE A 21 -15.18 -15.10 14.53
C ILE A 21 -16.59 -15.48 14.96
N ILE A 22 -17.52 -15.56 14.01
CA ILE A 22 -18.90 -16.04 14.21
C ILE A 22 -19.08 -17.34 13.44
N GLY A 23 -19.66 -18.35 14.07
CA GLY A 23 -19.98 -19.60 13.38
C GLY A 23 -20.90 -20.53 14.14
N ASP A 24 -21.23 -21.65 13.49
CA ASP A 24 -22.15 -22.64 14.06
C ASP A 24 -21.52 -23.38 15.26
N LYS A 25 -22.31 -23.58 16.31
CA LYS A 25 -21.95 -24.37 17.51
C LYS A 25 -21.50 -25.80 17.20
N LYS A 26 -22.03 -26.38 16.13
CA LYS A 26 -21.69 -27.75 15.69
C LYS A 26 -20.57 -27.77 14.64
N GLY A 27 -20.01 -26.62 14.29
CA GLY A 27 -18.97 -26.48 13.29
C GLY A 27 -17.58 -26.21 13.87
N PRO A 28 -16.60 -25.86 13.02
CA PRO A 28 -15.23 -25.58 13.44
C PRO A 28 -15.11 -24.49 14.52
N VAL A 29 -15.94 -23.44 14.44
CA VAL A 29 -15.95 -22.36 15.46
C VAL A 29 -16.46 -22.88 16.80
N GLY A 30 -17.50 -23.71 16.81
CA GLY A 30 -17.98 -24.36 18.03
C GLY A 30 -16.95 -25.30 18.67
N MET A 31 -16.19 -26.05 17.86
CA MET A 31 -15.07 -26.86 18.36
C MET A 31 -13.97 -25.98 18.97
N ALA A 32 -13.58 -24.90 18.28
CA ALA A 32 -12.59 -23.95 18.79
C ALA A 32 -13.05 -23.30 20.10
N PHE A 33 -14.33 -22.93 20.20
CA PHE A 33 -14.95 -22.38 21.41
C PHE A 33 -14.87 -23.37 22.58
N ALA A 34 -15.24 -24.64 22.35
CA ALA A 34 -15.19 -25.68 23.38
C ALA A 34 -13.76 -25.98 23.83
N ASN A 35 -12.79 -25.95 22.92
CA ASN A 35 -11.37 -26.12 23.24
C ASN A 35 -10.84 -24.92 24.05
N ALA A 36 -11.17 -23.69 23.66
CA ALA A 36 -10.69 -22.48 24.32
C ALA A 36 -11.13 -22.39 25.80
N ILE A 37 -12.36 -22.80 26.12
CA ILE A 37 -12.84 -22.80 27.51
C ILE A 37 -12.30 -23.97 28.34
N SER A 38 -11.87 -25.06 27.70
CA SER A 38 -11.32 -26.25 28.38
C SER A 38 -9.80 -26.22 28.52
N HIS A 39 -9.10 -25.47 27.67
CA HIS A 39 -7.64 -25.37 27.63
C HIS A 39 -7.22 -23.91 27.70
N MET A 40 -6.86 -23.47 28.90
CA MET A 40 -6.47 -22.08 29.15
C MET A 40 -4.96 -21.88 28.98
N SER A 41 -4.57 -20.76 28.39
CA SER A 41 -3.17 -20.30 28.32
C SER A 41 -2.93 -19.19 29.34
N ALA A 42 -1.77 -19.22 30.00
CA ALA A 42 -1.40 -18.19 30.96
C ALA A 42 -1.42 -16.80 30.32
N GLY A 43 -2.09 -15.85 30.97
CA GLY A 43 -2.23 -14.46 30.50
C GLY A 43 -3.25 -14.23 29.38
N HIS A 44 -3.85 -15.28 28.81
CA HIS A 44 -4.83 -15.18 27.71
C HIS A 44 -6.10 -16.00 27.99
N THR A 45 -6.50 -16.06 29.26
CA THR A 45 -7.64 -16.86 29.71
C THR A 45 -8.94 -16.41 29.04
N PRO A 46 -9.57 -17.27 28.20
CA PRO A 46 -10.87 -16.97 27.64
C PRO A 46 -11.95 -16.95 28.73
N LEU A 47 -12.90 -16.05 28.62
CA LEU A 47 -14.05 -16.01 29.52
C LEU A 47 -15.36 -15.74 28.78
N LEU A 48 -16.46 -16.26 29.33
CA LEU A 48 -17.78 -16.00 28.76
C LEU A 48 -18.13 -14.51 28.90
N ALA A 49 -18.66 -13.91 27.84
CA ALA A 49 -19.19 -12.55 27.89
C ALA A 49 -20.53 -12.55 28.65
N VAL A 50 -20.59 -11.82 29.76
CA VAL A 50 -21.76 -11.74 30.62
C VAL A 50 -22.26 -10.30 30.73
N ILE A 51 -23.58 -10.11 30.62
CA ILE A 51 -24.21 -8.78 30.78
C ILE A 51 -24.16 -8.37 32.26
N ARG A 52 -24.39 -9.35 33.13
CA ARG A 52 -24.27 -9.29 34.59
C ARG A 52 -24.10 -10.72 35.12
N PRO A 53 -23.73 -10.93 36.40
CA PRO A 53 -23.62 -12.27 36.97
C PRO A 53 -24.85 -13.11 36.69
N ASN A 54 -24.64 -14.36 36.26
CA ASN A 54 -25.67 -15.33 35.89
C ASN A 54 -26.53 -14.96 34.66
N LEU A 55 -26.11 -13.98 33.85
CA LEU A 55 -26.79 -13.60 32.60
C LEU A 55 -25.77 -13.49 31.44
N PRO A 56 -25.32 -14.63 30.87
CA PRO A 56 -24.48 -14.63 29.67
C PRO A 56 -25.23 -14.09 28.45
N THR A 57 -24.50 -13.47 27.53
CA THR A 57 -25.08 -12.98 26.27
C THR A 57 -25.42 -14.13 25.30
N LYS A 58 -26.24 -13.81 24.29
CA LYS A 58 -26.61 -14.70 23.18
C LYS A 58 -26.36 -13.98 21.85
N PRO A 59 -25.67 -14.59 20.87
CA PRO A 59 -25.07 -15.93 20.92
C PRO A 59 -23.99 -16.09 22.00
N SER A 60 -23.74 -17.33 22.41
CA SER A 60 -22.72 -17.60 23.43
C SER A 60 -21.37 -17.08 22.95
N THR A 61 -20.77 -16.19 23.73
CA THR A 61 -19.60 -15.42 23.31
C THR A 61 -18.44 -15.62 24.28
N LEU A 62 -17.24 -15.87 23.76
CA LEU A 62 -15.98 -15.84 24.51
C LEU A 62 -15.25 -14.52 24.24
N VAL A 63 -14.71 -13.93 25.29
CA VAL A 63 -13.74 -12.82 25.24
C VAL A 63 -12.35 -13.42 25.47
N VAL A 64 -11.39 -13.06 24.63
CA VAL A 64 -9.99 -13.53 24.71
C VAL A 64 -9.07 -12.31 24.72
N PRO A 65 -8.25 -12.10 25.77
CA PRO A 65 -7.28 -11.01 25.78
C PRO A 65 -6.24 -11.18 24.66
N LYS A 66 -6.05 -10.15 23.83
CA LYS A 66 -5.02 -10.12 22.77
C LYS A 66 -3.62 -9.87 23.34
N VAL A 67 -3.54 -9.11 24.43
CA VAL A 67 -2.30 -8.83 25.16
C VAL A 67 -2.23 -9.72 26.40
N THR A 68 -1.02 -10.17 26.73
CA THR A 68 -0.80 -10.99 27.93
C THR A 68 -1.15 -10.20 29.18
N VAL A 69 -2.16 -10.65 29.91
CA VAL A 69 -2.57 -10.05 31.19
C VAL A 69 -1.52 -10.39 32.25
N GLN A 70 -0.86 -9.37 32.81
CA GLN A 70 0.26 -9.54 33.75
C GLN A 70 -0.12 -9.36 35.22
N ASN A 71 -1.18 -8.58 35.49
CA ASN A 71 -1.58 -8.23 36.85
C ASN A 71 -3.11 -8.13 36.99
N LEU A 72 -3.58 -7.98 38.24
CA LEU A 72 -5.02 -7.93 38.55
C LEU A 72 -5.71 -6.68 38.03
N GLU A 73 -4.98 -5.59 37.83
CA GLU A 73 -5.54 -4.34 37.30
C GLU A 73 -5.89 -4.49 35.81
N GLN A 74 -4.97 -5.02 35.01
CA GLN A 74 -5.22 -5.39 33.62
C GLN A 74 -6.34 -6.44 33.52
N ALA A 75 -6.35 -7.42 34.43
CA ALA A 75 -7.43 -8.41 34.48
C ALA A 75 -8.79 -7.73 34.75
N ALA A 76 -8.86 -6.75 35.66
CA ALA A 76 -10.09 -6.02 35.97
C ALA A 76 -10.60 -5.18 34.78
N GLN A 77 -9.70 -4.63 33.97
CA GLN A 77 -10.07 -3.89 32.75
C GLN A 77 -10.67 -4.81 31.68
N VAL A 78 -10.03 -5.96 31.42
CA VAL A 78 -10.55 -6.91 30.43
C VAL A 78 -11.83 -7.59 30.93
N PHE A 79 -11.85 -8.03 32.19
CA PHE A 79 -12.95 -8.82 32.76
C PHE A 79 -14.09 -7.95 33.31
N GLY A 80 -13.90 -6.64 33.38
CA GLY A 80 -14.93 -5.67 33.81
C GLY A 80 -15.54 -4.94 32.60
N PRO A 81 -15.06 -3.72 32.29
CA PRO A 81 -15.66 -2.87 31.27
C PRO A 81 -15.62 -3.50 29.87
N ALA A 82 -14.50 -4.11 29.44
CA ALA A 82 -14.41 -4.69 28.10
C ALA A 82 -15.33 -5.91 27.93
N GLN A 83 -15.34 -6.85 28.89
CA GLN A 83 -16.24 -8.01 28.87
C GLN A 83 -17.72 -7.60 28.81
N THR A 84 -18.12 -6.65 29.67
CA THR A 84 -19.52 -6.19 29.71
C THR A 84 -19.90 -5.46 28.43
N ALA A 85 -18.97 -4.71 27.85
CA ALA A 85 -19.15 -4.02 26.57
C ALA A 85 -19.42 -5.01 25.43
N VAL A 86 -18.57 -6.04 25.31
CA VAL A 86 -18.75 -7.13 24.33
C VAL A 86 -20.11 -7.82 24.54
N ALA A 87 -20.44 -8.18 25.79
CA ALA A 87 -21.67 -8.89 26.09
C ALA A 87 -22.93 -8.11 25.69
N LYS A 88 -22.96 -6.80 25.98
CA LYS A 88 -24.06 -5.92 25.62
C LYS A 88 -24.13 -5.67 24.12
N ALA A 89 -23.00 -5.41 23.47
CA ALA A 89 -22.95 -5.23 22.01
C ALA A 89 -23.53 -6.45 21.27
N VAL A 90 -23.15 -7.66 21.69
CA VAL A 90 -23.71 -8.90 21.13
C VAL A 90 -25.22 -8.98 21.32
N ALA A 91 -25.71 -8.69 22.53
CA ALA A 91 -27.15 -8.75 22.81
C ALA A 91 -27.94 -7.74 21.97
N ASP A 92 -27.43 -6.52 21.85
CA ASP A 92 -28.05 -5.44 21.07
C ASP A 92 -28.06 -5.80 19.58
N THR A 93 -27.02 -6.46 19.05
CA THR A 93 -27.03 -6.91 17.64
C THR A 93 -28.11 -7.96 17.35
N VAL A 94 -28.54 -8.73 18.36
CA VAL A 94 -29.70 -9.64 18.24
C VAL A 94 -31.02 -8.87 18.31
N GLU A 95 -31.12 -7.89 19.20
CA GLU A 95 -32.30 -7.02 19.31
C GLU A 95 -32.56 -6.25 18.02
N GLU A 96 -31.50 -5.72 17.41
CA GLU A 96 -31.52 -4.96 16.15
C GLU A 96 -31.69 -5.84 14.91
N GLY A 97 -31.60 -7.16 15.08
CA GLY A 97 -31.77 -8.13 13.99
C GLY A 97 -30.55 -8.32 13.08
N LEU A 98 -29.41 -7.68 13.38
CA LEU A 98 -28.13 -7.95 12.71
C LEU A 98 -27.76 -9.45 12.82
N ILE A 99 -27.89 -10.00 14.02
CA ILE A 99 -27.90 -11.45 14.24
C ILE A 99 -29.36 -11.89 14.36
N PRO A 100 -29.89 -12.72 13.45
CA PRO A 100 -31.27 -13.19 13.55
C PRO A 100 -31.52 -13.91 14.88
N LYS A 101 -32.52 -13.45 15.64
CA LYS A 101 -32.88 -14.03 16.95
C LYS A 101 -33.06 -15.55 16.94
N GLY A 102 -33.63 -16.10 15.86
CA GLY A 102 -33.81 -17.54 15.68
C GLY A 102 -32.51 -18.34 15.54
N LYS A 103 -31.39 -17.69 15.20
CA LYS A 103 -30.06 -18.31 15.10
C LYS A 103 -29.19 -18.10 16.34
N ALA A 104 -29.61 -17.26 17.28
CA ALA A 104 -28.77 -16.89 18.42
C ALA A 104 -28.37 -18.09 19.30
N GLU A 105 -29.19 -19.14 19.33
CA GLU A 105 -28.87 -20.38 20.05
C GLU A 105 -28.03 -21.38 19.26
N ASP A 106 -27.88 -21.20 17.95
CA ASP A 106 -27.10 -22.11 17.10
C ASP A 106 -25.69 -21.57 16.81
N LEU A 107 -25.46 -20.28 17.07
CA LEU A 107 -24.20 -19.60 16.85
C LEU A 107 -23.36 -19.49 18.12
N VAL A 108 -22.05 -19.37 17.92
CA VAL A 108 -21.07 -18.91 18.92
C VAL A 108 -20.23 -17.79 18.32
N ILE A 109 -19.73 -16.92 19.20
CA ILE A 109 -18.81 -15.85 18.86
C ILE A 109 -17.55 -15.98 19.70
N MET A 110 -16.39 -15.85 19.06
CA MET A 110 -15.11 -15.69 19.75
C MET A 110 -14.59 -14.30 19.45
N VAL A 111 -14.34 -13.49 20.47
CA VAL A 111 -13.93 -12.09 20.37
C VAL A 111 -12.55 -11.94 21.00
N SER A 112 -11.55 -11.62 20.20
CA SER A 112 -10.25 -11.19 20.68
C SER A 112 -10.29 -9.69 20.97
N VAL A 113 -9.95 -9.32 22.19
CA VAL A 113 -10.03 -7.94 22.68
C VAL A 113 -8.64 -7.42 22.99
N PHE A 114 -8.27 -6.33 22.33
CA PHE A 114 -7.11 -5.53 22.72
C PHE A 114 -7.52 -4.50 23.78
N VAL A 115 -6.79 -4.48 24.89
CA VAL A 115 -6.77 -3.38 25.86
C VAL A 115 -5.30 -3.04 26.06
N HIS A 116 -4.94 -1.77 25.86
CA HIS A 116 -3.56 -1.33 26.03
C HIS A 116 -3.11 -1.52 27.49
N PRO A 117 -1.87 -1.94 27.77
CA PRO A 117 -1.37 -2.10 29.14
C PRO A 117 -1.42 -0.83 30.00
N GLU A 118 -1.43 0.34 29.37
CA GLU A 118 -1.49 1.67 30.00
C GLU A 118 -2.91 2.29 29.97
N ALA A 119 -3.93 1.55 29.54
CA ALA A 119 -5.30 2.05 29.59
C ALA A 119 -5.74 2.23 31.05
N GLU A 120 -6.45 3.30 31.37
CA GLU A 120 -6.91 3.56 32.75
C GLU A 120 -8.39 3.93 32.83
N ASP A 121 -8.96 4.54 31.77
CA ASP A 121 -10.35 5.00 31.79
C ASP A 121 -11.34 3.86 31.47
N TYR A 122 -11.95 3.31 32.52
CA TYR A 122 -12.96 2.23 32.43
C TYR A 122 -14.17 2.63 31.56
N SER A 123 -14.55 3.91 31.55
CA SER A 123 -15.69 4.39 30.76
C SER A 123 -15.39 4.35 29.27
N LYS A 124 -14.21 4.83 28.88
CA LYS A 124 -13.73 4.75 27.50
C LYS A 124 -13.49 3.31 27.06
N ILE A 125 -12.84 2.49 27.88
CA ILE A 125 -12.65 1.05 27.61
C ILE A 125 -14.01 0.41 27.29
N TYR A 126 -15.03 0.66 28.11
CA TYR A 126 -16.39 0.15 27.84
C TYR A 126 -16.95 0.67 26.51
N ARG A 127 -16.95 1.98 26.29
CA ARG A 127 -17.58 2.61 25.10
C ARG A 127 -16.91 2.17 23.80
N TYR A 128 -15.59 2.17 23.75
CA TYR A 128 -14.83 1.81 22.55
C TYR A 128 -14.97 0.32 22.25
N ASN A 129 -14.88 -0.56 23.26
CA ASN A 129 -15.09 -1.99 23.05
C ASN A 129 -16.53 -2.31 22.62
N TYR A 130 -17.53 -1.59 23.14
CA TYR A 130 -18.92 -1.76 22.74
C TYR A 130 -19.11 -1.39 21.26
N GLY A 131 -18.65 -0.20 20.88
CA GLY A 131 -18.74 0.29 19.50
C GLY A 131 -17.98 -0.58 18.51
N ALA A 132 -16.73 -0.93 18.81
CA ALA A 132 -15.90 -1.81 17.99
C ALA A 132 -16.53 -3.20 17.85
N THR A 133 -17.03 -3.81 18.93
CA THR A 133 -17.67 -5.13 18.87
C THR A 133 -18.90 -5.12 17.97
N LYS A 134 -19.75 -4.11 18.12
CA LYS A 134 -20.97 -3.97 17.31
C LYS A 134 -20.63 -3.78 15.83
N LEU A 135 -19.68 -2.90 15.52
CA LEU A 135 -19.21 -2.66 14.15
C LEU A 135 -18.57 -3.93 13.54
N ALA A 136 -17.74 -4.65 14.29
CA ALA A 136 -17.13 -5.89 13.83
C ALA A 136 -18.17 -6.98 13.55
N ILE A 137 -19.23 -7.11 14.38
CA ILE A 137 -20.34 -8.03 14.11
C ILE A 137 -21.07 -7.63 12.84
N GLN A 138 -21.42 -6.34 12.71
CA GLN A 138 -22.09 -5.85 11.51
C GLN A 138 -21.27 -6.16 10.25
N ARG A 139 -19.97 -5.83 10.25
CA ARG A 139 -19.06 -6.11 9.13
C ARG A 139 -18.99 -7.61 8.81
N ALA A 140 -18.90 -8.46 9.84
CA ALA A 140 -18.89 -9.91 9.66
C ALA A 140 -20.19 -10.44 9.02
N MET A 141 -21.34 -9.93 9.47
CA MET A 141 -22.66 -10.34 8.96
C MET A 141 -22.94 -9.82 7.56
N GLU A 142 -22.41 -8.64 7.21
CA GLU A 142 -22.53 -8.02 5.88
C GLU A 142 -21.46 -8.52 4.89
N GLY A 143 -20.44 -9.25 5.35
CA GLY A 143 -19.32 -9.68 4.52
C GLY A 143 -18.40 -8.54 4.10
N PHE A 144 -18.28 -7.51 4.95
CA PHE A 144 -17.41 -6.36 4.73
C PHE A 144 -16.01 -6.59 5.33
N PRO A 145 -14.94 -6.15 4.64
CA PRO A 145 -14.92 -5.54 3.32
C PRO A 145 -15.10 -6.56 2.19
N SER A 146 -15.62 -6.12 1.04
CA SER A 146 -15.61 -6.95 -0.16
C SER A 146 -14.20 -7.06 -0.76
N VAL A 147 -13.97 -8.08 -1.59
CA VAL A 147 -12.70 -8.24 -2.32
C VAL A 147 -12.38 -6.98 -3.13
N ASP A 148 -13.37 -6.41 -3.81
CA ASP A 148 -13.19 -5.20 -4.62
C ASP A 148 -12.81 -3.99 -3.76
N LYS A 149 -13.44 -3.85 -2.58
CA LYS A 149 -13.10 -2.80 -1.62
C LYS A 149 -11.65 -2.94 -1.16
N VAL A 150 -11.19 -4.14 -0.83
CA VAL A 150 -9.79 -4.38 -0.44
C VAL A 150 -8.84 -4.04 -1.59
N ILE A 151 -9.12 -4.49 -2.81
CA ILE A 151 -8.29 -4.22 -3.99
C ILE A 151 -8.20 -2.70 -4.27
N TYR A 152 -9.30 -1.98 -4.06
CA TYR A 152 -9.37 -0.53 -4.27
C TYR A 152 -8.60 0.26 -3.20
N GLU A 153 -8.63 -0.17 -1.95
CA GLU A 153 -8.07 0.58 -0.80
C GLU A 153 -6.61 0.22 -0.48
N LYS A 154 -6.13 -0.96 -0.86
CA LYS A 154 -4.83 -1.51 -0.40
C LYS A 154 -3.62 -0.59 -0.63
N ASP A 155 -3.63 0.21 -1.70
CA ASP A 155 -2.50 1.09 -2.06
C ASP A 155 -2.78 2.57 -1.72
N ARG A 156 -3.91 2.87 -1.07
CA ARG A 156 -4.37 4.23 -0.75
C ARG A 156 -3.97 4.68 0.65
N SER A 157 -3.96 3.77 1.62
CA SER A 157 -3.71 4.09 3.03
C SER A 157 -2.37 3.56 3.55
N THR A 158 -1.78 4.30 4.48
CA THR A 158 -0.63 3.86 5.27
C THR A 158 -1.09 2.99 6.44
N HIS A 159 -0.42 1.86 6.66
CA HIS A 159 -0.66 1.08 7.88
C HIS A 159 -0.09 1.84 9.10
N PRO A 160 -0.86 2.07 10.18
CA PRO A 160 -0.43 2.91 11.32
C PRO A 160 0.93 2.54 11.91
N VAL A 161 1.19 1.23 12.05
CA VAL A 161 2.46 0.71 12.60
C VAL A 161 3.64 0.87 11.64
N MET A 162 3.42 0.83 10.32
CA MET A 162 4.52 1.01 9.38
C MET A 162 5.00 2.47 9.39
N GLY A 163 4.06 3.42 9.48
CA GLY A 163 4.38 4.85 9.51
C GLY A 163 4.98 5.39 8.22
N PHE A 164 4.91 4.61 7.13
CA PHE A 164 5.26 5.00 5.77
C PHE A 164 4.45 4.15 4.77
N LYS A 165 4.18 4.72 3.60
CA LYS A 165 3.46 4.11 2.48
C LYS A 165 4.44 3.46 1.52
N ILE A 166 4.14 2.24 1.08
CA ILE A 166 4.82 1.62 -0.06
C ILE A 166 4.04 2.01 -1.31
N SER A 167 4.55 2.98 -2.04
CA SER A 167 3.91 3.49 -3.25
C SER A 167 3.91 2.43 -4.36
N LYS A 168 2.80 2.34 -5.11
CA LYS A 168 2.66 1.52 -6.33
C LYS A 168 2.14 2.38 -7.47
N LEU A 169 2.42 1.98 -8.70
CA LEU A 169 1.97 2.71 -9.90
C LEU A 169 0.60 2.20 -10.34
N TRP A 170 -0.48 2.78 -9.80
CA TRP A 170 -1.86 2.37 -10.03
C TRP A 170 -2.82 3.50 -10.44
N ASP A 171 -2.48 4.76 -10.15
CA ASP A 171 -3.27 5.94 -10.52
C ASP A 171 -2.47 6.94 -11.38
N PRO A 172 -2.18 6.61 -12.64
CA PRO A 172 -1.53 7.56 -13.54
C PRO A 172 -2.44 8.79 -13.82
N PRO A 173 -1.85 9.96 -14.13
CA PRO A 173 -0.45 10.13 -14.51
C PRO A 173 0.50 10.50 -13.35
N TYR A 174 1.80 10.30 -13.58
CA TYR A 174 2.89 10.57 -12.64
C TYR A 174 3.93 11.55 -13.18
N LEU A 175 4.57 12.29 -12.27
CA LEU A 175 5.79 13.05 -12.52
C LEU A 175 6.99 12.26 -11.99
N GLN A 176 7.92 11.88 -12.85
CA GLN A 176 9.20 11.28 -12.47
C GLN A 176 10.32 12.31 -12.59
N VAL A 177 11.07 12.55 -11.50
CA VAL A 177 12.20 13.48 -11.49
C VAL A 177 13.51 12.70 -11.61
N ALA A 178 14.20 12.88 -12.73
CA ALA A 178 15.49 12.24 -13.01
C ALA A 178 16.67 12.99 -12.38
N LEU A 179 17.34 12.34 -11.42
CA LEU A 179 18.47 12.90 -10.67
C LEU A 179 19.80 12.49 -11.31
N ASP A 180 20.12 13.13 -12.44
CA ASP A 180 21.35 12.83 -13.22
C ASP A 180 22.60 13.58 -12.77
N VAL A 181 22.49 14.48 -11.79
CA VAL A 181 23.66 15.23 -11.31
C VAL A 181 24.43 14.33 -10.35
N PRO A 182 25.67 13.91 -10.67
CA PRO A 182 26.40 12.97 -9.84
C PRO A 182 27.04 13.70 -8.65
N ASP A 183 26.24 14.36 -7.83
CA ASP A 183 26.65 15.13 -6.65
C ASP A 183 25.62 14.93 -5.54
N LEU A 184 26.06 14.44 -4.38
CA LEU A 184 25.18 14.12 -3.26
C LEU A 184 24.51 15.36 -2.64
N GLU A 185 25.21 16.48 -2.54
CA GLU A 185 24.67 17.69 -1.92
C GLU A 185 23.62 18.33 -2.82
N VAL A 186 23.87 18.34 -4.14
CA VAL A 186 22.87 18.77 -5.11
C VAL A 186 21.66 17.84 -5.09
N THR A 187 21.88 16.53 -5.06
CA THR A 187 20.79 15.53 -4.99
C THR A 187 19.94 15.74 -3.75
N LYS A 188 20.58 15.85 -2.57
CA LYS A 188 19.92 16.11 -1.29
C LYS A 188 19.10 17.39 -1.36
N LYS A 189 19.68 18.48 -1.87
CA LYS A 189 18.96 19.75 -2.04
C LYS A 189 17.73 19.60 -2.93
N VAL A 190 17.84 18.90 -4.07
CA VAL A 190 16.70 18.68 -4.95
C VAL A 190 15.61 17.91 -4.21
N LEU A 191 15.97 16.79 -3.57
CA LEU A 191 15.04 15.98 -2.79
C LEU A 191 14.32 16.82 -1.75
N GLU A 192 15.04 17.54 -0.89
CA GLU A 192 14.45 18.38 0.16
C GLU A 192 13.47 19.45 -0.37
N ASN A 193 13.68 19.95 -1.59
CA ASN A 193 12.85 21.02 -2.18
C ASN A 193 11.73 20.51 -3.11
N LEU A 194 11.62 19.20 -3.36
CA LEU A 194 10.46 18.66 -4.08
C LEU A 194 9.21 18.74 -3.19
N PRO A 195 8.00 18.91 -3.74
CA PRO A 195 6.78 18.75 -2.96
C PRO A 195 6.56 17.28 -2.57
N GLU A 196 5.79 17.03 -1.51
CA GLU A 196 5.23 15.69 -1.25
C GLU A 196 4.05 15.46 -2.20
N SER A 197 3.98 14.27 -2.80
CA SER A 197 2.83 13.85 -3.59
C SER A 197 2.84 12.36 -3.93
N ASP A 198 1.66 11.73 -3.92
CA ASP A 198 1.46 10.34 -4.40
C ASP A 198 1.77 10.18 -5.90
N HIS A 199 1.73 11.28 -6.66
CA HIS A 199 2.03 11.30 -8.10
C HIS A 199 3.50 11.61 -8.41
N LEU A 200 4.38 11.67 -7.40
CA LEU A 200 5.80 11.97 -7.56
C LEU A 200 6.66 10.70 -7.48
N ILE A 201 7.42 10.45 -8.54
CA ILE A 201 8.43 9.40 -8.64
C ILE A 201 9.82 10.06 -8.61
N LEU A 202 10.77 9.41 -7.96
CA LEU A 202 12.17 9.81 -7.96
C LEU A 202 12.98 8.79 -8.73
N GLU A 203 13.93 9.24 -9.54
CA GLU A 203 14.82 8.35 -10.28
C GLU A 203 16.27 8.64 -9.90
N ALA A 204 16.94 7.60 -9.38
CA ALA A 204 18.38 7.58 -9.27
C ALA A 204 18.96 7.39 -10.68
N GLY A 205 19.27 8.50 -11.34
CA GLY A 205 19.71 8.50 -12.73
C GLY A 205 21.03 7.76 -12.95
N THR A 206 21.26 7.29 -14.18
CA THR A 206 22.47 6.52 -14.54
C THR A 206 23.79 7.14 -14.02
N PRO A 207 24.07 8.47 -14.20
CA PRO A 207 25.34 9.04 -13.74
C PRO A 207 25.50 9.02 -12.22
N LEU A 208 24.41 9.17 -11.49
CA LEU A 208 24.39 9.17 -10.03
C LEU A 208 24.69 7.76 -9.50
N ILE A 209 24.03 6.74 -10.05
CA ILE A 209 24.31 5.33 -9.73
C ILE A 209 25.75 4.97 -10.11
N LYS A 210 26.23 5.37 -11.29
CA LYS A 210 27.62 5.09 -11.70
C LYS A 210 28.65 5.67 -10.74
N ARG A 211 28.35 6.80 -10.09
CA ARG A 211 29.27 7.43 -9.13
C ARG A 211 29.19 6.81 -7.73
N TYR A 212 28.00 6.49 -7.24
CA TYR A 212 27.78 6.13 -5.84
C TYR A 212 27.30 4.69 -5.61
N GLY A 213 27.12 3.91 -6.69
CA GLY A 213 26.47 2.62 -6.65
C GLY A 213 24.99 2.72 -6.27
N LEU A 214 24.37 1.57 -6.02
CA LEU A 214 22.97 1.47 -5.61
C LEU A 214 22.71 1.94 -4.18
N ASP A 215 23.75 2.17 -3.36
CA ASP A 215 23.58 2.74 -2.02
C ASP A 215 22.99 4.16 -2.05
N ILE A 216 23.01 4.83 -3.21
CA ILE A 216 22.28 6.09 -3.39
C ILE A 216 20.78 5.95 -3.10
N VAL A 217 20.18 4.80 -3.44
CA VAL A 217 18.74 4.56 -3.21
C VAL A 217 18.41 4.63 -1.72
N LYS A 218 19.28 4.07 -0.86
CA LYS A 218 19.12 4.14 0.60
C LYS A 218 19.20 5.59 1.09
N LYS A 219 20.16 6.37 0.61
CA LYS A 219 20.31 7.79 0.96
C LYS A 219 19.10 8.63 0.52
N MET A 220 18.53 8.32 -0.65
CA MET A 220 17.30 8.95 -1.12
C MET A 220 16.13 8.59 -0.20
N ARG A 221 15.99 7.33 0.21
CA ARG A 221 14.94 6.85 1.14
C ARG A 221 15.03 7.52 2.51
N GLU A 222 16.23 7.77 3.02
CA GLU A 222 16.45 8.49 4.30
C GLU A 222 15.85 9.90 4.27
N ILE A 223 15.81 10.54 3.10
CA ILE A 223 15.24 11.89 2.91
C ILE A 223 13.76 11.81 2.50
N ARG A 224 13.38 10.76 1.78
CA ARG A 224 12.06 10.54 1.18
C ARG A 224 11.60 9.11 1.39
N ARG A 225 11.06 8.83 2.58
CA ARG A 225 10.71 7.47 3.04
C ARG A 225 9.62 6.81 2.21
N ASP A 226 8.61 7.58 1.79
CA ASP A 226 7.41 7.10 1.07
C ASP A 226 7.55 7.12 -0.46
N ALA A 227 8.63 7.72 -0.97
CA ALA A 227 8.76 7.95 -2.39
C ALA A 227 8.97 6.64 -3.16
N PHE A 228 8.35 6.57 -4.34
CA PHE A 228 8.64 5.55 -5.32
C PHE A 228 9.98 5.88 -5.99
N ILE A 229 10.98 5.00 -5.84
CA ILE A 229 12.34 5.22 -6.35
C ILE A 229 12.67 4.26 -7.49
N VAL A 230 12.96 4.81 -8.67
CA VAL A 230 13.46 4.08 -9.84
C VAL A 230 14.99 4.05 -9.81
N ALA A 231 15.58 2.87 -9.97
CA ALA A 231 17.01 2.70 -10.19
C ALA A 231 17.31 2.61 -11.70
N ASP A 232 17.83 3.70 -12.28
CA ASP A 232 18.15 3.76 -13.70
C ASP A 232 19.51 3.11 -14.01
N LEU A 233 19.53 1.78 -13.97
CA LEU A 233 20.74 0.98 -14.22
C LEU A 233 21.10 0.92 -15.71
N LYS A 234 20.10 1.05 -16.59
CA LYS A 234 20.22 0.75 -18.03
C LYS A 234 20.87 -0.61 -18.25
N THR A 235 20.40 -1.61 -17.51
CA THR A 235 20.90 -2.98 -17.56
C THR A 235 21.00 -3.46 -19.00
N LEU A 236 22.19 -3.93 -19.39
CA LEU A 236 22.47 -4.47 -20.73
C LEU A 236 22.78 -5.96 -20.71
N ASP A 237 23.28 -6.46 -19.58
CA ASP A 237 23.59 -7.88 -19.35
C ASP A 237 23.27 -8.22 -17.88
N VAL A 238 23.38 -9.50 -17.52
CA VAL A 238 23.23 -10.01 -16.14
C VAL A 238 21.92 -9.60 -15.46
N GLY A 239 20.83 -9.54 -16.23
CA GLY A 239 19.54 -8.99 -15.81
C GLY A 239 18.96 -9.51 -14.49
N ASN A 240 19.18 -10.80 -14.19
CA ASN A 240 18.75 -11.37 -12.90
C ASN A 240 19.51 -10.76 -11.70
N LEU A 241 20.82 -10.61 -11.82
CA LEU A 241 21.67 -10.09 -10.76
C LEU A 241 21.37 -8.61 -10.50
N GLU A 242 21.27 -7.80 -11.55
CA GLU A 242 21.01 -6.36 -11.41
C GLU A 242 19.61 -6.06 -10.89
N ALA A 243 18.59 -6.82 -11.30
CA ALA A 243 17.25 -6.73 -10.71
C ALA A 243 17.23 -7.07 -9.22
N ARG A 244 17.98 -8.11 -8.81
CA ARG A 244 18.13 -8.48 -7.40
C ARG A 244 18.84 -7.38 -6.60
N MET A 245 19.94 -6.83 -7.14
CA MET A 245 20.69 -5.75 -6.50
C MET A 245 19.83 -4.50 -6.30
N ALA A 246 19.01 -4.12 -7.30
CA ALA A 246 18.10 -2.98 -7.19
C ALA A 246 17.05 -3.20 -6.07
N ALA A 247 16.45 -4.39 -6.02
CA ALA A 247 15.48 -4.75 -4.97
C ALA A 247 16.12 -4.78 -3.57
N ASP A 248 17.32 -5.34 -3.43
CA ASP A 248 18.05 -5.39 -2.15
C ASP A 248 18.48 -3.99 -1.69
N ALA A 249 18.70 -3.06 -2.64
CA ALA A 249 18.90 -1.64 -2.36
C ALA A 249 17.59 -0.88 -2.04
N THR A 250 16.46 -1.61 -2.00
CA THR A 250 15.08 -1.16 -1.76
C THR A 250 14.39 -0.47 -2.93
N ALA A 251 15.00 -0.30 -4.11
CA ALA A 251 14.38 0.41 -5.23
C ALA A 251 13.00 -0.18 -5.59
N ASP A 252 12.06 0.68 -5.98
CA ASP A 252 10.69 0.28 -6.32
C ASP A 252 10.54 -0.11 -7.79
N ALA A 253 11.50 0.30 -8.62
CA ALA A 253 11.64 -0.14 -10.00
C ALA A 253 13.10 -0.15 -10.45
N LEU A 254 13.40 -0.89 -11.52
CA LEU A 254 14.66 -0.79 -12.25
C LEU A 254 14.47 -0.56 -13.74
N VAL A 255 15.46 0.07 -14.36
CA VAL A 255 15.52 0.30 -15.81
C VAL A 255 16.46 -0.69 -16.49
N VAL A 256 15.93 -1.42 -17.47
CA VAL A 256 16.70 -2.21 -18.44
C VAL A 256 16.72 -1.49 -19.78
N SER A 257 17.84 -1.54 -20.49
CA SER A 257 17.92 -0.99 -21.84
C SER A 257 17.15 -1.86 -22.83
N GLY A 258 16.34 -1.24 -23.68
CA GLY A 258 15.68 -1.92 -24.81
C GLY A 258 16.66 -2.40 -25.88
N LEU A 259 17.94 -2.02 -25.81
CA LEU A 259 19.01 -2.56 -26.64
C LEU A 259 19.63 -3.85 -26.08
N ALA A 260 19.26 -4.27 -24.86
CA ALA A 260 19.71 -5.54 -24.31
C ALA A 260 19.12 -6.72 -25.13
N PRO A 261 19.79 -7.89 -25.14
CA PRO A 261 19.19 -9.11 -25.69
C PRO A 261 17.82 -9.37 -25.04
N THR A 262 16.86 -9.87 -25.82
CA THR A 262 15.50 -10.15 -25.35
C THR A 262 15.51 -11.06 -24.13
N GLU A 263 16.40 -12.07 -24.09
CA GLU A 263 16.55 -12.97 -22.95
C GLU A 263 17.01 -12.24 -21.67
N THR A 264 17.79 -11.16 -21.80
CA THR A 264 18.20 -10.33 -20.66
C THR A 264 17.01 -9.50 -20.16
N ILE A 265 16.25 -8.87 -21.07
CA ILE A 265 15.04 -8.11 -20.74
C ILE A 265 14.05 -9.01 -19.99
N GLU A 266 13.76 -10.20 -20.52
CA GLU A 266 12.82 -11.13 -19.89
C GLU A 266 13.30 -11.62 -18.52
N LYS A 267 14.62 -11.80 -18.33
CA LYS A 267 15.21 -12.12 -17.02
C LYS A 267 15.04 -10.98 -16.03
N VAL A 268 15.20 -9.72 -16.46
CA VAL A 268 14.92 -8.55 -15.62
C VAL A 268 13.45 -8.54 -15.21
N ILE A 269 12.52 -8.64 -16.16
CA ILE A 269 11.07 -8.59 -15.87
C ILE A 269 10.67 -9.74 -14.92
N THR A 270 11.17 -10.95 -15.18
CA THR A 270 10.87 -12.12 -14.35
C THR A 270 11.40 -11.93 -12.93
N GLU A 271 12.62 -11.42 -12.77
CA GLU A 271 13.21 -11.23 -11.46
C GLU A 271 12.57 -10.07 -10.68
N ALA A 272 12.28 -8.95 -11.36
CA ALA A 272 11.55 -7.82 -10.78
C ALA A 272 10.20 -8.25 -10.19
N ARG A 273 9.44 -9.08 -10.93
CA ARG A 273 8.18 -9.66 -10.43
C ARG A 273 8.36 -10.55 -9.20
N LYS A 274 9.44 -11.34 -9.13
CA LYS A 274 9.73 -12.18 -7.96
C LYS A 274 10.10 -11.36 -6.73
N THR A 275 10.77 -10.23 -6.91
CA THR A 275 11.20 -9.35 -5.81
C THR A 275 10.17 -8.29 -5.44
N GLY A 276 9.12 -8.11 -6.25
CA GLY A 276 8.01 -7.20 -5.99
C GLY A 276 8.27 -5.76 -6.44
N ILE A 277 9.28 -5.53 -7.30
CA ILE A 277 9.63 -4.23 -7.89
C ILE A 277 9.15 -4.17 -9.34
N CYS A 278 9.01 -2.95 -9.89
CA CYS A 278 8.57 -2.77 -11.27
C CYS A 278 9.74 -2.85 -12.25
N SER A 279 9.45 -3.31 -13.46
CA SER A 279 10.37 -3.35 -14.58
C SER A 279 10.07 -2.21 -15.56
N VAL A 280 11.10 -1.43 -15.90
CA VAL A 280 11.04 -0.34 -16.88
C VAL A 280 11.97 -0.68 -18.04
N ILE A 281 11.48 -0.62 -19.28
CA ILE A 281 12.35 -0.73 -20.48
C ILE A 281 12.58 0.68 -21.04
N ASP A 282 13.84 1.12 -21.07
CA ASP A 282 14.26 2.36 -21.74
C ASP A 282 14.47 2.10 -23.24
N MET A 283 13.65 2.73 -24.08
CA MET A 283 13.70 2.60 -25.54
C MET A 283 14.69 3.54 -26.23
N LEU A 284 15.60 4.18 -25.48
CA LEU A 284 16.63 5.04 -26.05
C LEU A 284 17.44 4.29 -27.13
N ASN A 285 17.45 4.84 -28.34
CA ASN A 285 18.09 4.30 -29.54
C ASN A 285 17.51 2.96 -30.06
N VAL A 286 16.37 2.50 -29.55
CA VAL A 286 15.64 1.35 -30.12
C VAL A 286 14.95 1.79 -31.41
N GLY A 287 15.16 1.05 -32.50
CA GLY A 287 14.64 1.42 -33.82
C GLY A 287 13.11 1.37 -33.92
N ASP A 288 12.50 0.27 -33.46
CA ASP A 288 11.04 0.12 -33.37
C ASP A 288 10.66 -0.57 -32.05
N PRO A 289 10.15 0.20 -31.06
CA PRO A 289 9.72 -0.34 -29.78
C PRO A 289 8.67 -1.45 -29.89
N LYS A 290 7.79 -1.39 -30.90
CA LYS A 290 6.70 -2.39 -31.07
C LYS A 290 7.25 -3.72 -31.53
N VAL A 291 8.24 -3.70 -32.42
CA VAL A 291 8.91 -4.93 -32.87
C VAL A 291 9.61 -5.60 -31.69
N LEU A 292 10.33 -4.84 -30.87
CA LEU A 292 10.97 -5.38 -29.67
C LEU A 292 9.95 -5.97 -28.69
N LEU A 293 8.91 -5.21 -28.33
CA LEU A 293 7.88 -5.68 -27.40
C LEU A 293 7.14 -6.92 -27.93
N GLY A 294 6.90 -7.00 -29.24
CA GLY A 294 6.29 -8.16 -29.88
C GLY A 294 7.15 -9.43 -29.86
N GLN A 295 8.45 -9.31 -29.59
CA GLN A 295 9.36 -10.45 -29.41
C GLN A 295 9.39 -10.97 -27.97
N LEU A 296 8.90 -10.20 -27.00
CA LEU A 296 8.89 -10.60 -25.60
C LEU A 296 7.69 -11.53 -25.30
N THR A 297 7.96 -12.57 -24.52
CA THR A 297 6.93 -13.47 -23.98
C THR A 297 6.31 -12.94 -22.69
N ILE A 298 6.99 -11.98 -22.05
CA ILE A 298 6.59 -11.34 -20.80
C ILE A 298 6.72 -9.82 -20.93
N MET A 299 5.64 -9.11 -20.63
CA MET A 299 5.60 -7.65 -20.77
C MET A 299 6.15 -6.94 -19.52
N PRO A 300 6.85 -5.81 -19.67
CA PRO A 300 7.28 -4.98 -18.55
C PRO A 300 6.10 -4.24 -17.91
N ASP A 301 6.33 -3.61 -16.77
CA ASP A 301 5.34 -2.74 -16.11
C ASP A 301 5.31 -1.36 -16.76
N VAL A 302 6.47 -0.85 -17.16
CA VAL A 302 6.63 0.47 -17.80
C VAL A 302 7.46 0.35 -19.07
N VAL A 303 7.02 1.04 -20.13
CA VAL A 303 7.81 1.29 -21.34
C VAL A 303 8.14 2.77 -21.42
N GLU A 304 9.43 3.11 -21.39
CA GLU A 304 9.91 4.47 -21.51
C GLU A 304 10.27 4.80 -22.95
N LEU A 305 9.52 5.73 -23.55
CA LEU A 305 9.84 6.34 -24.83
C LEU A 305 10.82 7.49 -24.61
N HIS A 306 12.12 7.16 -24.64
CA HIS A 306 13.21 8.09 -24.38
C HIS A 306 13.79 8.65 -25.68
N ARG A 307 13.75 9.98 -25.80
CA ARG A 307 14.45 10.70 -26.87
C ARG A 307 15.87 11.08 -26.48
N ALA A 308 16.82 10.86 -27.38
CA ALA A 308 18.15 11.44 -27.26
C ALA A 308 18.05 12.98 -27.29
N ILE A 309 18.55 13.64 -26.24
CA ILE A 309 18.48 15.11 -26.12
C ILE A 309 19.40 15.80 -27.13
N ASP A 310 20.45 15.11 -27.59
CA ASP A 310 21.43 15.66 -28.55
C ASP A 310 20.98 15.52 -30.01
N VAL A 311 19.86 14.82 -30.28
CA VAL A 311 19.26 14.69 -31.61
C VAL A 311 18.16 15.74 -31.76
N GLU A 312 18.56 17.00 -31.95
CA GLU A 312 17.64 18.07 -32.34
C GLU A 312 17.22 17.88 -33.81
N SER A 313 16.06 17.25 -34.03
CA SER A 313 15.43 17.24 -35.36
C SER A 313 13.90 17.35 -35.25
N LYS A 314 13.26 17.73 -36.36
CA LYS A 314 11.86 18.17 -36.54
C LYS A 314 10.77 17.13 -36.18
N GLU A 315 11.09 16.10 -35.41
CA GLU A 315 10.28 14.89 -35.18
C GLU A 315 9.48 14.89 -33.87
N MET A 316 9.32 16.02 -33.18
CA MET A 316 8.54 16.06 -31.92
C MET A 316 7.12 15.47 -32.07
N LYS A 317 6.51 15.58 -33.26
CA LYS A 317 5.18 15.02 -33.57
C LYS A 317 5.14 13.50 -33.81
N HIS A 318 6.29 12.84 -33.94
CA HIS A 318 6.38 11.38 -34.16
C HIS A 318 6.63 10.62 -32.86
N ALA A 319 7.34 11.22 -31.88
CA ALA A 319 7.80 10.55 -30.67
C ALA A 319 6.67 10.02 -29.73
N TRP A 320 5.46 10.55 -29.81
CA TRP A 320 4.32 10.11 -29.00
C TRP A 320 3.29 9.28 -29.76
N ARG A 321 3.54 8.99 -31.05
CA ARG A 321 2.59 8.22 -31.87
C ARG A 321 2.48 6.78 -31.39
N ASP A 322 3.59 6.22 -30.90
CA ASP A 322 3.65 4.82 -30.48
C ASP A 322 2.95 4.58 -29.13
N ILE A 323 2.61 5.62 -28.37
CA ILE A 323 1.94 5.48 -27.05
C ILE A 323 0.66 4.65 -27.19
N LYS A 324 -0.20 4.98 -28.16
CA LYS A 324 -1.47 4.27 -28.37
C LYS A 324 -1.25 2.82 -28.77
N ASP A 325 -0.26 2.58 -29.62
CA ASP A 325 0.05 1.24 -30.12
C ASP A 325 0.65 0.36 -29.00
N ILE A 326 1.51 0.91 -28.16
CA ILE A 326 2.09 0.20 -27.00
C ILE A 326 0.99 -0.15 -25.99
N LYS A 327 0.10 0.81 -25.68
CA LYS A 327 -1.03 0.56 -24.77
C LYS A 327 -2.01 -0.47 -25.33
N ALA A 328 -2.13 -0.58 -26.65
CA ALA A 328 -2.95 -1.62 -27.29
C ALA A 328 -2.37 -3.04 -27.12
N LEU A 329 -1.09 -3.19 -26.73
CA LEU A 329 -0.51 -4.51 -26.43
C LEU A 329 -1.00 -5.06 -25.09
N SER A 330 -1.29 -4.19 -24.11
CA SER A 330 -1.78 -4.56 -22.79
C SER A 330 -2.23 -3.33 -22.00
N ASP A 331 -3.43 -3.40 -21.42
CA ASP A 331 -3.97 -2.34 -20.54
C ASP A 331 -3.18 -2.16 -19.22
N LYS A 332 -2.23 -3.07 -18.93
CA LYS A 332 -1.39 -3.04 -17.72
C LYS A 332 -0.08 -2.29 -17.91
N ILE A 333 0.33 -1.99 -19.15
CA ILE A 333 1.60 -1.30 -19.41
C ILE A 333 1.39 0.19 -19.23
N LEU A 334 2.23 0.81 -18.40
CA LEU A 334 2.34 2.27 -18.33
C LEU A 334 3.34 2.76 -19.36
N VAL A 335 3.04 3.87 -20.02
CA VAL A 335 3.97 4.49 -20.97
C VAL A 335 4.58 5.75 -20.38
N ALA A 336 5.89 5.73 -20.19
CA ALA A 336 6.67 6.89 -19.77
C ALA A 336 7.23 7.63 -20.99
N VAL A 337 7.38 8.95 -20.89
CA VAL A 337 8.06 9.76 -21.92
C VAL A 337 9.19 10.57 -21.31
N ALA A 338 10.35 10.53 -21.97
CA ALA A 338 11.57 11.20 -21.53
C ALA A 338 12.27 11.92 -22.70
N GLY A 339 13.21 12.80 -22.36
CA GLY A 339 14.00 13.56 -23.33
C GLY A 339 13.36 14.89 -23.73
N GLY A 340 13.72 15.96 -23.01
CA GLY A 340 13.29 17.33 -23.32
C GLY A 340 11.88 17.69 -22.87
N ILE A 341 11.32 16.97 -21.88
CA ILE A 341 10.04 17.35 -21.27
C ILE A 341 10.20 18.63 -20.45
N ILE A 342 9.36 19.62 -20.76
CA ILE A 342 9.28 20.94 -20.14
C ILE A 342 7.80 21.29 -19.92
N ALA A 343 7.51 22.34 -19.15
CA ALA A 343 6.14 22.70 -18.78
C ALA A 343 5.25 22.95 -20.02
N GLU A 344 5.85 23.44 -21.10
CA GLU A 344 5.19 23.81 -22.35
C GLU A 344 4.69 22.60 -23.14
N ASN A 345 5.42 21.47 -23.11
CA ASN A 345 5.09 20.27 -23.88
C ASN A 345 4.45 19.14 -23.04
N ALA A 346 4.56 19.20 -21.70
CA ALA A 346 4.02 18.22 -20.77
C ALA A 346 2.53 17.94 -20.96
N LYS A 347 1.74 19.00 -21.21
CA LYS A 347 0.28 18.86 -21.42
C LYS A 347 -0.05 18.08 -22.69
N GLU A 348 0.76 18.22 -23.73
CA GLU A 348 0.56 17.49 -25.00
C GLU A 348 0.95 16.02 -24.86
N ALA A 349 2.01 15.72 -24.10
CA ALA A 349 2.40 14.36 -23.75
C ALA A 349 1.29 13.59 -23.03
N ILE A 350 0.72 14.17 -21.96
CA ILE A 350 -0.41 13.56 -21.23
C ILE A 350 -1.63 13.37 -22.15
N LYS A 351 -1.98 14.36 -22.97
CA LYS A 351 -3.06 14.25 -23.96
C LYS A 351 -2.83 13.16 -25.00
N SER A 352 -1.58 12.83 -25.28
CA SER A 352 -1.19 11.77 -26.20
C SER A 352 -1.28 10.37 -25.55
N GLY A 353 -1.53 10.30 -24.24
CA GLY A 353 -1.77 9.07 -23.49
C GLY A 353 -0.61 8.64 -22.58
N ALA A 354 0.41 9.49 -22.40
CA ALA A 354 1.52 9.21 -21.49
C ALA A 354 1.03 9.10 -20.04
N ASP A 355 1.51 8.07 -19.35
CA ASP A 355 1.20 7.79 -17.96
C ASP A 355 2.26 8.35 -17.01
N ILE A 356 3.50 8.53 -17.48
CA ILE A 356 4.60 9.07 -16.67
C ILE A 356 5.37 10.12 -17.47
N LEU A 357 5.57 11.31 -16.90
CA LEU A 357 6.43 12.34 -17.45
C LEU A 357 7.79 12.31 -16.74
N ILE A 358 8.85 11.95 -17.44
CA ILE A 358 10.22 11.94 -16.89
C ILE A 358 10.90 13.29 -17.19
N VAL A 359 11.26 14.00 -16.11
CA VAL A 359 11.78 15.37 -16.17
C VAL A 359 13.07 15.48 -15.37
N GLY A 360 14.19 15.72 -16.06
CA GLY A 360 15.49 15.94 -15.43
C GLY A 360 15.79 17.43 -15.20
N ARG A 361 16.67 17.98 -16.05
CA ARG A 361 17.26 19.33 -15.90
C ARG A 361 16.25 20.47 -15.73
N ALA A 362 15.06 20.37 -16.32
CA ALA A 362 14.03 21.41 -16.18
C ALA A 362 13.58 21.62 -14.72
N ILE A 363 13.67 20.57 -13.90
CA ILE A 363 13.42 20.64 -12.45
C ILE A 363 14.75 20.76 -11.70
N THR A 364 15.71 19.86 -11.93
CA THR A 364 16.90 19.74 -11.07
C THR A 364 17.86 20.93 -11.17
N LYS A 365 17.82 21.71 -12.25
CA LYS A 365 18.60 22.96 -12.41
C LYS A 365 17.77 24.23 -12.21
N ALA A 366 16.50 24.12 -11.82
CA ALA A 366 15.66 25.28 -11.56
C ALA A 366 16.14 26.06 -10.33
N LYS A 367 15.92 27.38 -10.33
CA LYS A 367 16.12 28.19 -9.12
C LYS A 367 15.07 27.89 -8.05
N ASP A 368 13.85 27.58 -8.49
CA ASP A 368 12.68 27.27 -7.67
C ASP A 368 12.19 25.86 -8.00
N ILE A 369 12.80 24.84 -7.37
CA ILE A 369 12.52 23.42 -7.63
C ILE A 369 11.07 23.09 -7.28
N GLU A 370 10.60 23.55 -6.12
CA GLU A 370 9.24 23.31 -5.65
C GLU A 370 8.21 23.88 -6.64
N GLY A 371 8.34 25.16 -7.00
CA GLY A 371 7.41 25.85 -7.88
C GLY A 371 7.35 25.25 -9.27
N ILE A 372 8.49 24.87 -9.87
CA ILE A 372 8.49 24.15 -11.16
C ILE A 372 7.80 22.80 -11.02
N SER A 373 8.13 22.01 -10.00
CA SER A 373 7.57 20.67 -9.80
C SER A 373 6.06 20.72 -9.61
N ARG A 374 5.55 21.69 -8.83
CA ARG A 374 4.11 21.92 -8.67
C ARG A 374 3.40 22.27 -9.98
N ARG A 375 4.07 22.88 -10.97
CA ARG A 375 3.45 23.12 -12.28
C ARG A 375 3.22 21.83 -13.06
N PHE A 376 4.13 20.87 -12.96
CA PHE A 376 3.94 19.54 -13.53
C PHE A 376 2.89 18.74 -12.75
N LEU A 377 2.94 18.76 -11.42
CA LEU A 377 1.96 18.04 -10.59
C LEU A 377 0.51 18.53 -10.78
N LYS A 378 0.31 19.80 -11.15
CA LYS A 378 -1.02 20.32 -11.55
C LYS A 378 -1.61 19.66 -12.81
N LEU A 379 -0.79 18.92 -13.57
CA LEU A 379 -1.25 18.10 -14.70
C LEU A 379 -1.62 16.67 -14.28
N MET A 380 -1.31 16.29 -13.04
CA MET A 380 -1.64 15.00 -12.44
C MET A 380 -3.01 15.04 -11.77
N LYS A 381 -3.48 13.89 -11.25
CA LYS A 381 -4.73 13.82 -10.50
C LYS A 381 -4.56 14.43 -9.10
N GLU A 382 -5.68 14.76 -8.48
CA GLU A 382 -5.70 15.19 -7.09
C GLU A 382 -5.37 14.02 -6.17
N GLU A 383 -4.65 14.30 -5.09
CA GLU A 383 -4.30 13.29 -4.09
C GLU A 383 -5.54 12.73 -3.41
N ILE A 384 -5.54 11.41 -3.24
CA ILE A 384 -6.78 10.67 -3.14
C ILE A 384 -7.38 10.67 -1.73
N ASP A 385 -6.64 11.10 -0.70
CA ASP A 385 -7.07 10.89 0.68
C ASP A 385 -6.63 11.99 1.68
N GLN A 386 -6.44 13.24 1.23
CA GLN A 386 -5.90 14.32 2.08
C GLN A 386 -6.69 14.58 3.40
N PHE A 387 -7.97 14.24 3.46
CA PHE A 387 -8.85 14.49 4.60
C PHE A 387 -9.54 13.23 5.15
N ARG A 388 -9.09 12.03 4.76
CA ARG A 388 -9.79 10.80 5.12
C ARG A 388 -9.47 10.37 6.56
N VAL A 389 -10.49 10.00 7.31
CA VAL A 389 -10.35 9.29 8.58
C VAL A 389 -10.01 7.83 8.27
N MET A 390 -8.82 7.37 8.67
CA MET A 390 -8.26 6.06 8.29
C MET A 390 -9.06 4.85 8.78
N THR A 391 -10.04 5.05 9.67
CA THR A 391 -10.95 4.01 10.17
C THR A 391 -12.27 3.95 9.40
N ASP A 392 -12.54 4.94 8.55
CA ASP A 392 -13.81 5.10 7.83
C ASP A 392 -13.66 4.56 6.39
N PHE A 393 -14.32 3.42 6.14
CA PHE A 393 -14.27 2.68 4.89
C PHE A 393 -15.65 2.45 4.30
#